data_AF-A0A9D4T5V7-F1
#
_entry.id   AF-A0A9D4T5V7-F1
#
_cell.length_a   1.000
_cell.length_b   1.000
_cell.length_c   1.000
_cell.angle_alpha   90.00
_cell.angle_beta   90.00
_cell.angle_gamma   90.00
#
_symmetry.space_group_name_H-M   'P 1'
#
loop_
_entity.id
_entity.type
_entity.pdbx_description
1 polymer ?
#
loop_
_entity_poly.entity_id
_entity_poly.type
_entity_poly.pdbx_seq_one_letter_code
_entity_poly.pdbx_strand_id
1 'polypeptide(L)'
;MSVLFHNAVKCLNSVGTKLHKCMGTLSNTLQRGTSKAPPKEVIHYACCGYHDALQCVEDSVSSCDTDDGKEFMTGSMESIFGETLSLVCGQYSRGSTACKQLPVLPELAPDETKITNVIELAMRVASSLGKK
;
A
#
# COMPACT_ATOMS: atom_id res chain seq x y z
N MET A 1 -23.03 -17.80 7.50
CA MET A 1 -21.73 -17.10 7.57
C MET A 1 -20.57 -18.10 7.76
N SER A 2 -20.46 -19.17 6.95
CA SER A 2 -19.51 -20.26 7.28
C SER A 2 -18.88 -21.01 6.10
N VAL A 3 -19.48 -21.03 4.90
CA VAL A 3 -18.82 -21.60 3.70
C VAL A 3 -18.06 -20.53 2.89
N LEU A 4 -18.65 -19.34 2.78
CA LEU A 4 -18.08 -18.15 2.13
C LEU A 4 -16.73 -17.74 2.72
N PHE A 5 -16.66 -17.60 4.04
CA PHE A 5 -15.43 -17.28 4.75
C PHE A 5 -14.37 -18.36 4.57
N HIS A 6 -14.76 -19.63 4.49
CA HIS A 6 -13.83 -20.75 4.39
C HIS A 6 -13.13 -20.82 3.02
N ASN A 7 -13.87 -20.56 1.93
CA ASN A 7 -13.32 -20.54 0.58
C ASN A 7 -12.45 -19.30 0.33
N ALA A 8 -12.88 -18.14 0.81
CA ALA A 8 -12.07 -16.92 0.78
C ALA A 8 -10.76 -17.10 1.56
N VAL A 9 -10.82 -17.65 2.78
CA VAL A 9 -9.62 -17.93 3.60
C VAL A 9 -8.68 -18.93 2.93
N LYS A 10 -9.21 -19.99 2.31
CA LYS A 10 -8.37 -20.94 1.54
C LYS A 10 -7.63 -20.26 0.41
N CYS A 11 -8.32 -19.40 -0.37
CA CYS A 11 -7.64 -18.71 -1.46
C CYS A 11 -6.61 -17.71 -0.93
N LEU A 12 -6.98 -16.86 0.05
CA LEU A 12 -6.06 -15.88 0.64
C LEU A 12 -4.81 -16.54 1.22
N ASN A 13 -4.95 -17.70 1.87
CA ASN A 13 -3.81 -18.48 2.35
C ASN A 13 -2.93 -18.99 1.20
N SER A 14 -3.52 -19.43 0.08
CA SER A 14 -2.77 -19.90 -1.09
C SER A 14 -1.94 -18.80 -1.76
N VAL A 15 -2.39 -17.55 -1.67
CA VAL A 15 -1.69 -16.37 -2.23
C VAL A 15 -0.96 -15.56 -1.15
N GLY A 16 -0.86 -16.07 0.08
CA GLY A 16 -0.32 -15.36 1.23
C GLY A 16 1.09 -14.84 1.02
N THR A 17 1.96 -15.57 0.31
CA THR A 17 3.31 -15.10 -0.04
C THR A 17 3.28 -13.88 -0.95
N LYS A 18 2.34 -13.82 -1.91
CA LYS A 18 2.18 -12.66 -2.80
C LYS A 18 1.66 -11.45 -2.01
N LEU A 19 0.65 -11.66 -1.16
CA LEU A 19 0.11 -10.62 -0.29
C LEU A 19 1.18 -10.07 0.67
N HIS A 20 1.99 -10.95 1.27
CA HIS A 20 3.12 -10.56 2.10
C HIS A 20 4.14 -9.72 1.32
N LYS A 21 4.41 -10.08 0.07
CA LYS A 21 5.28 -9.29 -0.82
C LYS A 21 4.68 -7.91 -1.10
N CYS A 22 3.39 -7.79 -1.37
CA CYS A 22 2.73 -6.50 -1.58
C CYS A 22 2.88 -5.58 -0.36
N MET A 23 2.62 -6.12 0.84
CA MET A 23 2.78 -5.37 2.09
C MET A 23 4.24 -5.02 2.38
N GLY A 24 5.18 -5.92 2.07
CA GLY A 24 6.61 -5.67 2.20
C GLY A 24 7.10 -4.54 1.28
N THR A 25 6.60 -4.49 0.04
CA THR A 25 6.85 -3.39 -0.89
C THR A 25 6.27 -2.09 -0.37
N LEU A 26 5.01 -2.08 0.10
CA LEU A 26 4.39 -0.90 0.69
C LEU A 26 5.23 -0.39 1.86
N SER A 27 5.59 -1.25 2.82
CA SER A 27 6.39 -0.85 3.97
C SER A 27 7.73 -0.24 3.54
N ASN A 28 8.41 -0.83 2.55
CA ASN A 28 9.66 -0.27 2.02
C ASN A 28 9.45 1.12 1.42
N THR A 29 8.40 1.29 0.62
CA THR A 29 8.07 2.57 -0.02
C THR A 29 7.72 3.64 1.01
N LEU A 30 6.89 3.33 2.01
CA LEU A 30 6.54 4.28 3.07
C LEU A 30 7.76 4.65 3.93
N GLN A 31 8.62 3.67 4.25
CA GLN A 31 9.82 3.95 5.02
C GLN A 31 10.80 4.82 4.23
N ARG A 32 11.08 4.48 2.97
CA ARG A 32 11.94 5.31 2.11
C ARG A 32 11.35 6.71 1.91
N GLY A 33 10.04 6.81 1.69
CA GLY A 33 9.32 8.08 1.60
C GLY A 33 9.55 8.93 2.85
N THR A 34 9.34 8.36 4.03
CA THR A 34 9.46 9.10 5.31
C THR A 34 10.91 9.40 5.73
N SER A 35 11.89 8.60 5.27
CA SER A 35 13.30 8.75 5.65
C SER A 35 14.16 9.50 4.64
N LYS A 36 13.82 9.45 3.35
CA LYS A 36 14.70 9.92 2.26
C LYS A 36 14.06 10.98 1.36
N ALA A 37 12.73 11.07 1.31
CA ALA A 37 12.08 12.07 0.48
C ALA A 37 12.19 13.48 1.10
N PRO A 38 12.15 14.54 0.29
CA PRO A 38 11.88 15.88 0.79
C PRO A 38 10.59 15.88 1.65
N PRO A 39 10.54 16.61 2.78
CA PRO A 39 9.38 16.58 3.69
C PRO A 39 8.03 16.85 3.01
N LYS A 40 8.02 17.71 1.98
CA LYS A 40 6.84 18.09 1.19
C LYS A 40 6.38 17.01 0.22
N GLU A 41 7.24 16.04 -0.10
CA GLU A 41 6.97 14.99 -1.07
C GLU A 41 6.63 13.65 -0.43
N VAL A 42 6.83 13.49 0.89
CA VAL A 42 6.54 12.25 1.62
C VAL A 42 5.14 11.70 1.28
N ILE A 43 4.15 12.58 1.22
CA ILE A 43 2.77 12.18 0.92
C ILE A 43 2.60 11.72 -0.54
N HIS A 44 3.37 12.26 -1.48
CA HIS A 44 3.34 11.84 -2.88
C HIS A 44 3.83 10.39 -3.01
N TYR A 45 4.96 10.07 -2.38
CA TYR A 45 5.49 8.70 -2.35
C TYR A 45 4.55 7.73 -1.64
N ALA A 46 3.95 8.17 -0.53
CA ALA A 46 2.98 7.35 0.19
C ALA A 46 1.77 7.03 -0.69
N CYS A 47 1.20 8.03 -1.35
CA CYS A 47 0.06 7.88 -2.25
C CYS A 47 0.33 6.89 -3.38
N CYS A 48 1.45 7.05 -4.08
CA CYS A 48 1.83 6.10 -5.14
C CYS A 48 2.06 4.69 -4.58
N GLY A 49 2.76 4.57 -3.45
CA GLY A 49 2.99 3.29 -2.78
C GLY A 49 1.70 2.58 -2.37
N TYR A 50 0.71 3.31 -1.85
CA TYR A 50 -0.59 2.75 -1.51
C TYR A 50 -1.34 2.23 -2.74
N HIS A 51 -1.34 2.99 -3.84
CA HIS A 51 -2.00 2.56 -5.08
C HIS A 51 -1.30 1.35 -5.72
N ASP A 52 0.02 1.29 -5.67
CA ASP A 52 0.78 0.13 -6.15
C ASP A 52 0.52 -1.11 -5.28
N ALA A 53 0.41 -0.92 -3.96
CA ALA A 53 0.07 -2.00 -3.04
C ALA A 53 -1.35 -2.54 -3.29
N LEU A 54 -2.31 -1.64 -3.54
CA LEU A 54 -3.68 -2.01 -3.91
C LEU A 54 -3.70 -2.84 -5.20
N GLN A 55 -3.04 -2.35 -6.26
CA GLN A 55 -2.90 -3.09 -7.51
C GLN A 55 -2.26 -4.47 -7.29
N CYS A 56 -1.19 -4.52 -6.50
CA CYS A 56 -0.49 -5.78 -6.19
C CYS A 56 -1.39 -6.79 -5.48
N VAL A 57 -2.23 -6.32 -4.54
CA VAL A 57 -3.20 -7.18 -3.84
C VAL A 57 -4.25 -7.70 -4.81
N GLU A 58 -4.83 -6.82 -5.64
CA GLU A 58 -5.82 -7.19 -6.67
C GLU A 58 -5.25 -8.25 -7.64
N ASP A 59 -4.03 -8.04 -8.13
CA ASP A 59 -3.35 -8.98 -9.03
C ASP A 59 -3.05 -10.31 -8.32
N SER A 60 -2.71 -10.26 -7.03
CA SER A 60 -2.40 -11.45 -6.24
C SER A 60 -3.61 -12.34 -6.03
N VAL A 61 -4.80 -11.75 -5.87
CA VAL A 61 -6.06 -12.47 -5.66
C VAL A 61 -6.84 -12.72 -6.95
N SER A 62 -6.36 -12.22 -8.10
CA SER A 62 -7.02 -12.39 -9.40
C SER A 62 -7.22 -13.85 -9.82
N SER A 63 -6.40 -14.78 -9.30
CA SER A 63 -6.51 -16.22 -9.52
C SER A 63 -7.43 -16.93 -8.53
N CYS A 64 -8.11 -16.20 -7.63
CA CYS A 64 -9.14 -16.76 -6.77
C CYS A 64 -10.44 -16.91 -7.57
N ASP A 65 -10.91 -18.14 -7.77
CA ASP A 65 -12.14 -18.50 -8.50
C ASP A 65 -13.46 -17.98 -7.87
N THR A 66 -13.39 -17.11 -6.87
CA THR A 66 -14.55 -16.50 -6.25
C THR A 66 -14.40 -14.99 -6.32
N ASP A 67 -15.30 -14.34 -7.06
CA ASP A 67 -15.48 -12.87 -7.05
C ASP A 67 -15.51 -12.34 -5.60
N ASP A 68 -16.05 -13.12 -4.66
CA ASP A 68 -16.15 -12.82 -3.24
C ASP A 68 -14.81 -12.55 -2.52
N GLY A 69 -13.73 -13.27 -2.88
CA GLY A 69 -12.41 -13.08 -2.26
C GLY A 69 -11.73 -11.79 -2.75
N LYS A 70 -11.96 -11.47 -4.03
CA LYS A 70 -11.56 -10.21 -4.65
C LYS A 70 -12.39 -9.06 -4.09
N GLU A 71 -13.71 -9.20 -4.01
CA GLU A 71 -14.64 -8.21 -3.48
C GLU A 71 -14.41 -7.93 -1.99
N PHE A 72 -14.11 -8.96 -1.18
CA PHE A 72 -13.72 -8.79 0.22
C PHE A 72 -12.43 -7.98 0.35
N MET A 73 -11.40 -8.27 -0.46
CA MET A 73 -10.12 -7.55 -0.39
C MET A 73 -10.21 -6.14 -0.96
N THR A 74 -10.84 -5.97 -2.12
CA THR A 74 -11.08 -4.66 -2.74
C THR A 74 -11.97 -3.81 -1.83
N GLY A 75 -13.07 -4.35 -1.30
CA GLY A 75 -13.95 -3.64 -0.37
C GLY A 75 -13.28 -3.31 0.98
N SER A 76 -12.43 -4.20 1.50
CA SER A 76 -11.63 -3.91 2.70
C SER A 76 -10.64 -2.78 2.43
N MET A 77 -9.96 -2.80 1.28
CA MET A 77 -9.00 -1.74 0.95
C MET A 77 -9.69 -0.42 0.62
N GLU A 78 -10.81 -0.41 -0.10
CA GLU A 78 -11.63 0.81 -0.29
C GLU A 78 -12.14 1.36 1.05
N SER A 79 -12.54 0.50 1.98
CA SER A 79 -12.99 0.94 3.32
C SER A 79 -11.85 1.53 4.16
N ILE A 80 -10.63 1.02 4.01
CA ILE A 80 -9.46 1.51 4.77
C ILE A 80 -8.85 2.76 4.11
N PHE A 81 -8.88 2.84 2.79
CA PHE A 81 -8.04 3.74 2.01
C PHE A 81 -8.81 4.64 1.04
N GLY A 82 -10.03 4.28 0.62
CA GLY A 82 -10.73 4.86 -0.54
C GLY A 82 -11.01 6.37 -0.43
N GLU A 83 -11.82 6.80 0.54
CA GLU A 83 -12.23 8.21 0.62
C GLU A 83 -11.10 9.12 1.15
N THR A 84 -10.31 8.63 2.10
CA THR A 84 -9.28 9.45 2.76
C THR A 84 -8.03 9.64 1.88
N LEU A 85 -7.55 8.61 1.16
CA LEU A 85 -6.42 8.79 0.25
C LEU A 85 -6.83 9.51 -1.04
N SER A 86 -8.04 9.29 -1.56
CA SER A 86 -8.57 10.04 -2.72
C SER A 86 -8.44 11.56 -2.51
N LEU A 87 -8.82 12.05 -1.33
CA LEU A 87 -8.77 13.46 -0.98
C LEU A 87 -7.33 14.00 -0.88
N VAL A 88 -6.41 13.23 -0.29
CA VAL A 88 -5.05 13.68 0.02
C VAL A 88 -4.07 13.47 -1.16
N CYS A 89 -4.31 12.45 -1.99
CA CYS A 89 -3.38 12.07 -3.05
C CYS A 89 -3.50 12.91 -4.31
N GLY A 90 -4.67 13.48 -4.59
CA GLY A 90 -4.88 14.36 -5.74
C GLY A 90 -4.34 13.75 -7.05
N GLN A 91 -3.32 14.39 -7.63
CA GLN A 91 -2.69 13.93 -8.89
C GLN A 91 -1.85 12.65 -8.76
N TYR A 92 -1.46 12.24 -7.54
CA TYR A 92 -0.68 11.02 -7.27
C TYR A 92 -1.58 9.81 -7.09
N SER A 93 -2.49 9.61 -8.04
CA SER A 93 -3.44 8.51 -8.07
C SER A 93 -2.91 7.29 -8.84
N ARG A 94 -3.63 6.17 -8.76
CA ARG A 94 -3.30 4.90 -9.44
C ARG A 94 -3.02 5.12 -10.93
N GLY A 95 -1.83 4.71 -11.38
CA GLY A 95 -1.41 4.76 -12.79
C GLY A 95 -1.10 6.17 -13.33
N SER A 96 -1.17 7.21 -12.49
CA SER A 96 -0.94 8.60 -12.88
C SER A 96 0.48 8.84 -13.41
N THR A 97 0.61 9.81 -14.31
CA THR A 97 1.92 10.28 -14.78
C THR A 97 2.75 10.87 -13.63
N ALA A 98 2.10 11.51 -12.65
CA ALA A 98 2.76 12.08 -11.49
C ALA A 98 3.53 11.02 -10.69
N CYS A 99 2.92 9.85 -10.44
CA CYS A 99 3.62 8.74 -9.79
C CYS A 99 4.80 8.21 -10.62
N LYS A 100 4.66 8.14 -11.95
CA LYS A 100 5.73 7.68 -12.85
C LYS A 100 6.91 8.65 -12.93
N GLN A 101 6.68 9.93 -12.64
CA GLN A 101 7.69 10.99 -12.69
C GLN A 101 8.36 11.23 -11.34
N LEU A 102 7.89 10.60 -10.25
CA LEU A 102 8.55 10.73 -8.96
C LEU A 102 9.98 10.16 -9.05
N PRO A 103 10.99 10.92 -8.56
CA PRO A 103 12.34 10.41 -8.48
C PRO A 103 12.42 9.11 -7.68
N VAL A 104 13.27 8.18 -8.12
CA VAL A 104 13.52 6.97 -7.32
C VAL A 104 14.33 7.37 -6.09
N LEU A 105 13.77 7.13 -4.90
CA LEU A 105 14.46 7.40 -3.64
C LEU A 105 15.66 6.45 -3.47
N PRO A 106 16.68 6.81 -2.68
CA PRO A 106 17.70 5.84 -2.26
C PRO A 106 17.08 4.64 -1.53
N GLU A 107 17.76 3.50 -1.59
CA GLU A 107 17.45 2.36 -0.72
C GLU A 107 17.79 2.68 0.74
N LEU A 108 17.21 1.92 1.67
CA LEU A 108 17.59 2.01 3.08
C LEU A 108 19.02 1.47 3.26
N ALA A 109 19.81 2.13 4.11
CA ALA A 109 21.14 1.67 4.44
C ALA A 109 21.07 0.36 5.25
N PRO A 110 22.09 -0.50 5.20
CA PRO A 110 22.09 -1.78 5.91
C PRO A 110 21.92 -1.66 7.44
N ASP A 111 22.31 -0.53 8.01
CA ASP A 111 22.21 -0.18 9.43
C ASP A 111 20.92 0.56 9.80
N GLU A 112 20.08 0.94 8.84
CA GLU A 112 18.80 1.57 9.12
C GLU A 112 17.76 0.56 9.63
N THR A 113 17.20 0.84 10.82
CA THR A 113 16.15 0.01 11.43
C THR A 113 14.94 -0.09 10.51
N LYS A 114 14.63 -1.30 10.03
CA LYS A 114 13.44 -1.57 9.24
C LYS A 114 12.19 -1.53 10.11
N ILE A 115 11.21 -0.73 9.72
CA ILE A 115 9.91 -0.66 10.39
C ILE A 115 9.01 -1.69 9.74
N THR A 116 8.61 -2.70 10.53
CA THR A 116 7.77 -3.80 10.04
C THR A 116 6.28 -3.52 10.23
N ASN A 117 5.92 -2.55 11.07
CA ASN A 117 4.55 -2.17 11.35
C ASN A 117 4.04 -1.11 10.35
N VAL A 118 3.10 -1.48 9.50
CA VAL A 118 2.50 -0.58 8.50
C VAL A 118 1.71 0.56 9.13
N ILE A 119 1.07 0.34 10.29
CA ILE A 119 0.33 1.40 11.00
C ILE A 119 1.32 2.47 11.49
N GLU A 120 2.48 2.07 12.01
CA GLU A 120 3.52 3.00 12.42
C GLU A 120 4.02 3.83 11.22
N LEU A 121 4.23 3.20 10.07
CA LEU A 121 4.61 3.89 8.83
C LEU A 121 3.53 4.87 8.36
N ALA A 122 2.26 4.47 8.41
CA ALA A 122 1.14 5.35 8.08
C ALA A 122 1.09 6.56 9.02
N MET A 123 1.33 6.38 10.32
CA MET A 123 1.44 7.47 11.29
C MET A 123 2.61 8.42 10.97
N ARG A 124 3.76 7.89 10.54
CA ARG A 124 4.92 8.71 10.16
C ARG A 124 4.62 9.57 8.92
N VAL A 125 3.92 9.01 7.93
CA VAL A 125 3.41 9.76 6.77
C VAL A 125 2.42 10.82 7.21
N ALA A 126 1.43 10.48 8.05
CA ALA A 126 0.47 11.46 8.55
C ALA A 126 1.17 12.60 9.32
N SER A 127 2.21 12.27 10.10
CA SER A 127 3.01 13.25 10.85
C SER A 127 3.90 14.12 9.96
N SER A 128 4.08 13.81 8.67
CA SER A 128 4.75 14.71 7.73
C SER A 128 3.82 15.77 7.18
N LEU A 129 2.50 15.56 7.27
CA LEU A 129 1.51 16.55 6.85
C LEU A 129 1.61 17.78 7.76
N GLY A 130 1.89 18.94 7.17
CA GLY A 130 2.04 20.22 7.88
C GLY A 130 3.48 20.59 8.27
N LYS A 131 4.48 19.72 8.01
CA LYS A 131 5.90 20.11 8.11
C LYS A 131 6.26 20.99 6.91
N LYS A 132 6.59 22.26 7.17
CA LYS A 132 6.98 23.26 6.16
C LYS A 132 8.44 23.12 5.72
#